data_AF-D0SIX9-F1
#
_entry.id   AF-D0SIX9-F1
#
_cell.length_a   1.000
_cell.length_b   1.000
_cell.length_c   1.000
_cell.angle_alpha   90.00
_cell.angle_beta   90.00
_cell.angle_gamma   90.00
#
_symmetry.space_group_name_H-M   'P 1'
#
loop_
_entity.id
_entity.type
_entity.pdbx_description
1 polymer ?
#
loop_
_entity_poly.entity_id
_entity_poly.type
_entity_poly.pdbx_seq_one_letter_code
_entity_poly.pdbx_strand_id
1 'polypeptide(L)'
;MNETANHRENKMPMSTSAARQDVTACILCSRNCGLSVEVENNQFKKIKGDDQHPFSQGYICQKAARLQHYQQHADRLTHPLK
;
A
#
# COMPACT_ATOMS: atom_id res chain seq x y z
N MET A 1 23.96 17.28 39.71
CA MET A 1 23.71 18.22 38.61
C MET A 1 23.85 17.46 37.31
N ASN A 2 22.66 17.09 36.81
CA ASN A 2 22.27 16.74 35.44
C ASN A 2 22.79 15.43 34.83
N GLU A 3 21.93 14.42 35.02
CA GLU A 3 21.62 13.34 34.08
C GLU A 3 21.41 13.87 32.65
N THR A 4 22.10 13.29 31.67
CA THR A 4 21.65 13.30 30.26
C THR A 4 21.28 11.88 29.88
N ALA A 5 19.97 11.63 29.94
CA ALA A 5 19.33 10.37 29.56
C ALA A 5 19.58 10.04 28.09
N ASN A 6 19.99 8.79 27.89
CA ASN A 6 20.29 8.16 26.62
C ASN A 6 18.97 7.88 25.89
N HIS A 7 18.61 8.67 24.86
CA HIS A 7 17.45 8.42 24.01
C HIS A 7 17.69 7.19 23.11
N ARG A 8 17.50 6.00 23.68
CA ARG A 8 17.39 4.75 22.93
C ARG A 8 16.09 4.79 22.11
N GLU A 9 16.22 4.84 20.79
CA GLU A 9 15.10 4.64 19.86
C GLU A 9 14.55 3.22 20.05
N ASN A 10 13.42 3.12 20.75
CA ASN A 10 12.73 1.86 20.98
C ASN A 10 11.95 1.47 19.72
N LYS A 11 12.64 0.91 18.72
CA LYS A 11 12.02 0.38 17.49
C LYS A 11 11.25 -0.89 17.85
N MET A 12 9.96 -0.76 18.18
CA MET A 12 9.09 -1.93 18.40
C MET A 12 9.09 -2.81 17.13
N PRO A 13 9.32 -4.12 17.24
CA PRO A 13 9.22 -4.99 16.08
C PRO A 13 7.76 -5.06 15.64
N MET A 14 7.44 -4.53 14.45
CA MET A 14 6.14 -4.79 13.82
C MET A 14 6.04 -6.30 13.60
N SER A 15 5.08 -6.93 14.28
CA SER A 15 4.72 -8.33 14.05
C SER A 15 4.38 -8.50 12.58
N THR A 16 5.19 -9.29 11.85
CA THR A 16 4.98 -9.57 10.43
C THR A 16 3.71 -10.40 10.28
N SER A 17 2.63 -9.76 9.86
CA SER A 17 1.36 -10.42 9.53
C SER A 17 1.52 -11.17 8.21
N ALA A 18 0.95 -12.38 8.12
CA ALA A 18 1.00 -13.21 6.92
C ALA A 18 0.43 -12.49 5.70
N ALA A 19 1.05 -12.72 4.53
CA ALA A 19 0.58 -12.17 3.27
C ALA A 19 -0.82 -12.70 2.92
N ARG A 20 -1.73 -11.82 2.53
CA ARG A 20 -3.08 -12.14 2.05
C ARG A 20 -3.27 -11.67 0.61
N GLN A 21 -4.12 -12.36 -0.14
CA GLN A 21 -4.47 -11.97 -1.50
C GLN A 21 -5.88 -11.37 -1.52
N ASP A 22 -6.03 -10.18 -2.11
CA ASP A 22 -7.32 -9.52 -2.29
C ASP A 22 -7.62 -9.28 -3.76
N VAL A 23 -8.91 -9.24 -4.08
CA VAL A 23 -9.42 -8.72 -5.35
C VAL A 23 -10.06 -7.36 -5.09
N THR A 24 -9.68 -6.37 -5.88
CA THR A 24 -10.16 -4.99 -5.74
C THR A 24 -10.14 -4.27 -7.09
N ALA A 25 -10.37 -2.96 -7.12
CA ALA A 25 -10.35 -2.16 -8.34
C ALA A 25 -9.48 -0.90 -8.19
N CYS A 26 -8.85 -0.46 -9.29
CA CYS A 26 -8.00 0.71 -9.31
C CYS A 26 -8.82 2.01 -9.34
N ILE A 27 -8.65 2.85 -8.32
CA ILE A 27 -9.42 4.11 -8.18
C ILE A 27 -8.83 5.33 -8.92
N LEU A 28 -7.72 5.19 -9.66
CA LEU A 28 -7.00 6.35 -10.22
C LEU A 28 -7.63 6.95 -11.48
N CYS A 29 -8.53 6.23 -12.15
CA CYS A 29 -9.27 6.74 -13.30
C CYS A 29 -10.56 5.96 -13.50
N SER A 30 -11.45 6.48 -14.36
CA SER A 30 -12.76 5.90 -14.63
C SER A 30 -12.76 4.50 -15.25
N ARG A 31 -11.61 4.00 -15.74
CA ARG A 31 -11.52 2.62 -16.25
C ARG A 31 -11.65 1.57 -15.16
N ASN A 32 -11.35 1.93 -13.91
CA ASN A 32 -11.52 1.09 -12.73
C ASN A 32 -11.05 -0.37 -12.93
N CYS A 33 -9.82 -0.55 -13.43
CA CYS A 33 -9.27 -1.87 -13.73
C CYS A 33 -9.35 -2.78 -12.50
N GLY A 34 -9.78 -4.03 -12.68
CA GLY A 34 -9.73 -5.05 -11.62
C GLY A 34 -8.29 -5.43 -11.29
N LEU A 35 -8.02 -5.62 -10.01
CA LEU A 35 -6.69 -5.88 -9.45
C LEU A 35 -6.72 -7.14 -8.59
N SER A 36 -5.66 -7.95 -8.69
CA SER A 36 -5.28 -8.93 -7.68
C SER A 36 -4.05 -8.40 -6.95
N VAL A 37 -4.18 -8.18 -5.64
CA VAL A 37 -3.14 -7.57 -4.81
C VAL A 37 -2.71 -8.51 -3.69
N GLU A 38 -1.40 -8.62 -3.50
CA GLU A 38 -0.81 -9.27 -2.34
C GLU A 38 -0.52 -8.19 -1.29
N VAL A 39 -1.10 -8.36 -0.11
CA VAL A 39 -1.03 -7.41 1.01
C VAL A 39 -0.34 -8.07 2.19
N GLU A 40 0.71 -7.44 2.70
CA GLU A 40 1.42 -7.88 3.90
C GLU A 40 1.76 -6.64 4.73
N ASN A 41 1.51 -6.68 6.04
CA ASN A 41 1.74 -5.53 6.95
C ASN A 41 1.09 -4.23 6.46
N ASN A 42 -0.13 -4.35 5.90
CA ASN A 42 -0.89 -3.25 5.32
C ASN A 42 -0.16 -2.50 4.18
N GLN A 43 0.71 -3.21 3.46
CA GLN A 43 1.44 -2.72 2.30
C GLN A 43 1.17 -3.60 1.10
N PHE A 44 1.00 -3.01 -0.09
CA PHE A 44 0.95 -3.76 -1.33
C PHE A 44 2.35 -4.31 -1.65
N LYS A 45 2.51 -5.62 -1.62
CA LYS A 45 3.75 -6.32 -1.99
C LYS A 45 3.78 -6.66 -3.47
N LYS A 46 2.63 -6.99 -4.04
CA LYS A 46 2.47 -7.28 -5.46
C LYS A 46 1.13 -6.79 -5.97
N ILE A 47 1.13 -6.24 -7.17
CA ILE A 47 -0.08 -5.75 -7.85
C ILE A 47 -0.11 -6.35 -9.24
N LYS A 48 -1.17 -7.08 -9.55
CA LYS A 48 -1.45 -7.62 -10.88
C LYS A 48 -2.87 -7.21 -11.30
N GLY A 49 -3.17 -7.34 -12.59
CA GLY A 49 -4.55 -7.29 -13.03
C GLY A 49 -5.31 -8.54 -12.59
N ASP A 50 -6.60 -8.37 -12.34
CA ASP A 50 -7.53 -9.48 -12.16
C ASP A 50 -8.01 -9.98 -13.53
N ASP A 51 -7.64 -11.22 -13.87
CA ASP A 51 -8.01 -11.89 -15.12
C ASP A 51 -9.53 -12.15 -15.22
N GLN A 52 -10.23 -12.21 -14.08
CA GLN A 52 -11.68 -12.42 -14.04
C GLN A 52 -12.49 -11.12 -14.13
N HIS A 53 -11.84 -9.95 -14.06
CA HIS A 53 -12.55 -8.68 -14.14
C HIS A 53 -13.11 -8.46 -15.56
N PRO A 54 -14.44 -8.31 -15.73
CA PRO A 54 -15.11 -8.44 -17.04
C PRO A 54 -14.63 -7.41 -18.07
N PHE A 55 -14.22 -6.25 -17.59
CA PHE A 55 -13.84 -5.13 -18.43
C PHE A 55 -12.34 -5.04 -18.72
N SER A 56 -11.49 -5.37 -17.74
CA SER A 56 -10.04 -5.19 -17.87
C SER A 56 -9.33 -6.49 -18.20
N GLN A 57 -9.88 -7.66 -17.86
CA GLN A 57 -9.37 -8.97 -18.26
C GLN A 57 -7.86 -9.11 -18.02
N GLY A 58 -7.40 -8.75 -16.81
CA GLY A 58 -5.99 -8.80 -16.45
C GLY A 58 -5.14 -7.59 -16.88
N TYR A 59 -5.65 -6.71 -17.76
CA TYR A 59 -4.92 -5.51 -18.15
C TYR A 59 -4.90 -4.45 -17.05
N ILE A 60 -3.70 -3.96 -16.75
CA ILE A 60 -3.46 -2.78 -15.90
C ILE A 60 -2.46 -1.84 -16.56
N CYS A 61 -2.63 -0.53 -16.36
CA CYS A 61 -1.65 0.48 -16.80
C CYS A 61 -0.56 0.72 -15.73
N GLN A 62 0.47 1.48 -16.09
CA GLN A 62 1.56 1.86 -15.17
C GLN A 62 1.09 2.60 -13.91
N LYS A 63 -0.08 3.26 -13.93
CA LYS A 63 -0.65 3.92 -12.75
C LYS A 63 -1.06 2.90 -11.70
N ALA A 64 -1.80 1.87 -12.12
CA ALA A 64 -2.25 0.79 -11.24
C ALA A 64 -1.06 -0.01 -10.70
N ALA A 65 -0.08 -0.33 -11.55
CA ALA A 65 1.14 -1.04 -11.14
C ALA A 65 1.96 -0.31 -10.07
N ARG A 66 1.75 1.00 -9.88
CA ARG A 66 2.49 1.86 -8.93
C ARG A 66 1.64 2.34 -7.75
N LEU A 67 0.50 1.71 -7.44
CA LEU A 67 -0.37 2.15 -6.33
C LEU A 67 0.35 2.26 -4.98
N GLN A 68 1.31 1.36 -4.70
CA GLN A 68 2.11 1.43 -3.47
C GLN A 68 2.91 2.74 -3.36
N HIS A 69 3.48 3.20 -4.48
CA HIS A 69 4.24 4.45 -4.52
C HIS A 69 3.36 5.66 -4.20
N TYR A 70 2.11 5.69 -4.66
CA TYR A 70 1.17 6.76 -4.32
C TYR A 70 0.68 6.66 -2.88
N GLN A 71 0.37 5.44 -2.42
CA GLN A 71 -0.09 5.20 -1.05
C GLN A 71 0.97 5.55 0.00
N GLN A 72 2.26 5.44 -0.35
CA GLN A 72 3.40 5.75 0.51
C GLN A 72 4.18 6.98 0.05
N HIS A 73 3.54 7.89 -0.70
CA HIS A 73 4.21 9.10 -1.16
C HIS A 73 4.70 9.94 0.03
N ALA A 74 5.89 10.54 -0.09
CA ALA A 74 6.52 11.31 1.00
C ALA A 74 5.64 12.47 1.49
N ASP A 75 4.89 13.10 0.58
CA ASP A 75 4.00 14.23 0.88
C ASP A 75 2.62 13.81 1.42
N ARG A 76 2.37 12.52 1.67
CA ARG A 76 1.06 12.05 2.15
C ARG A 76 0.79 12.61 3.54
N LEU A 77 -0.34 13.31 3.68
CA LEU A 77 -0.84 13.72 5.00
C LEU A 77 -1.09 12.48 5.87
N THR A 78 -0.41 12.43 7.02
CA THR A 78 -0.55 11.36 8.00
C THR A 78 -1.38 11.77 9.21
N HIS A 79 -1.71 13.06 9.32
CA HIS A 79 -2.48 13.65 10.41
C HIS A 79 -3.37 14.78 9.86
N PRO A 80 -4.52 15.08 10.49
CA PRO A 80 -5.37 16.20 10.09
C PRO A 80 -4.65 17.56 10.14
N LEU A 81 -4.98 18.46 9.22
CA LEU A 81 -4.53 19.86 9.23
C LEU A 81 -5.55 20.74 9.97
N LYS A 82 -5.06 21.81 10.59
CA LYS A 82 -5.88 22.79 11.35
C LYS A 82 -6.37 23.90 10.45
#